data_AF-A0A813GPS3-F1
#
_entry.id   AF-A0A813GPS3-F1
#
_cell.length_a   1.000
_cell.length_b   1.000
_cell.length_c   1.000
_cell.angle_alpha   90.00
_cell.angle_beta   90.00
_cell.angle_gamma   90.00
#
_symmetry.space_group_name_H-M   'P 1'
#
loop_
_entity.id
_entity.type
_entity.pdbx_description
1 polymer ?
#
loop_
_entity_poly.entity_id
_entity_poly.type
_entity_poly.pdbx_seq_one_letter_code
_entity_poly.pdbx_strand_id
1 'polypeptide(L)'
;AGDGNCLFRSFSDQLYGSPEYHALVRDRCSKYLASERAYFEQFVAEPFEQFLGRIQRQGEWGDDVEIEALSEIYDCRVEIYASYSDSLMRTFHEACDAKWPQPIRLQYEGHAHYNSLAPKSGLMPISKRFPGEIEDAAIRRSRSRNAVSESISAYLRWVCKEDHFEAGLRREGAGEADAKLTEQEVVDESVRLSRLEFMHKSEEEMDKTLANSRAEWEKSERKRMDEEVVDAILQQSVLEEEQKQLMIAMKESKDDVIHNKPEFAALYGMVANGAVVPSASSSSGNEQDLRDSREFQYPESVYGVMSMGFPLEKCIQAYHLVGDNPEGILQYCCQTIGR
;
A
#
# COMPACT_ATOMS: atom_id res chain seq x y z
N ALA A 1 -5.58 35.73 -1.82
CA ALA A 1 -4.82 37.00 -1.91
C ALA A 1 -4.35 37.20 -3.34
N GLY A 2 -4.67 38.35 -3.97
CA GLY A 2 -4.36 38.64 -5.38
C GLY A 2 -2.91 39.07 -5.63
N ASP A 3 -1.94 38.49 -4.95
CA ASP A 3 -0.51 38.82 -5.06
C ASP A 3 0.18 38.14 -6.26
N GLY A 4 -0.60 37.47 -7.13
CA GLY A 4 -0.11 36.68 -8.26
C GLY A 4 0.51 35.33 -7.91
N ASN A 5 0.60 34.97 -6.62
CA ASN A 5 1.06 33.64 -6.19
C ASN A 5 -0.07 32.65 -5.97
N CYS A 6 -1.32 33.05 -6.26
CA CYS A 6 -2.52 32.33 -5.88
C CYS A 6 -2.59 30.88 -6.39
N LEU A 7 -2.17 30.64 -7.63
CA LEU A 7 -2.10 29.29 -8.19
C LEU A 7 -1.18 28.39 -7.35
N PHE A 8 0.09 28.80 -7.20
CA PHE A 8 1.09 28.02 -6.47
C PHE A 8 0.77 27.88 -4.97
N ARG A 9 0.15 28.90 -4.36
CA ARG A 9 -0.34 28.81 -2.98
C ARG A 9 -1.46 27.77 -2.87
N SER A 10 -2.38 27.74 -3.82
CA SER A 10 -3.49 26.79 -3.81
C SER A 10 -3.01 25.35 -4.03
N PHE A 11 -2.04 25.13 -4.92
CA PHE A 11 -1.38 23.84 -5.07
C PHE A 11 -0.65 23.43 -3.78
N SER A 12 0.15 24.33 -3.20
CA SER A 12 0.86 24.07 -1.95
C SER A 12 -0.09 23.71 -0.81
N ASP A 13 -1.22 24.40 -0.71
CA ASP A 13 -2.27 24.15 0.28
C ASP A 13 -2.93 22.77 0.08
N GLN A 14 -3.30 22.41 -1.16
CA GLN A 14 -3.88 21.10 -1.48
C GLN A 14 -2.91 19.94 -1.23
N LEU A 15 -1.64 20.13 -1.59
CA LEU A 15 -0.61 19.08 -1.52
C LEU A 15 -0.06 18.89 -0.12
N TYR A 16 0.26 19.99 0.56
CA TYR A 16 1.04 20.00 1.80
C TYR A 16 0.27 20.55 3.00
N GLY A 17 -0.98 20.98 2.81
CA GLY A 17 -1.81 21.52 3.89
C GLY A 17 -1.36 22.90 4.36
N SER A 18 -0.49 23.55 3.59
CA SER A 18 0.02 24.89 3.89
C SER A 18 0.37 25.64 2.61
N PRO A 19 -0.02 26.92 2.46
CA PRO A 19 0.34 27.75 1.30
C PRO A 19 1.79 28.25 1.35
N GLU A 20 2.56 27.96 2.40
CA GLU A 20 3.92 28.50 2.62
C GLU A 20 4.96 27.97 1.63
N TYR A 21 4.74 26.77 1.07
CA TYR A 21 5.67 26.15 0.12
C TYR A 21 5.47 26.61 -1.33
N HIS A 22 4.62 27.62 -1.58
CA HIS A 22 4.33 28.10 -2.94
C HIS A 22 5.58 28.50 -3.75
N ALA A 23 6.60 29.04 -3.08
CA ALA A 23 7.85 29.42 -3.72
C ALA A 23 8.63 28.20 -4.24
N LEU A 24 8.63 27.10 -3.46
CA LEU A 24 9.23 25.83 -3.86
C LEU A 24 8.45 25.23 -5.03
N VAL A 25 7.13 25.17 -4.93
CA VAL A 25 6.26 24.64 -6.00
C VAL A 25 6.48 25.40 -7.31
N ARG A 26 6.56 26.74 -7.26
CA ARG A 26 6.86 27.58 -8.42
C ARG A 26 8.23 27.28 -9.04
N ASP A 27 9.28 27.25 -8.23
CA ASP A 27 10.64 26.95 -8.71
C ASP A 27 10.71 25.56 -9.38
N ARG A 28 10.02 24.57 -8.81
CA ARG A 28 9.99 23.22 -9.37
C ARG A 28 9.14 23.10 -10.63
N CYS A 29 8.01 23.79 -10.69
CA CYS A 29 7.22 23.93 -11.91
C CYS A 29 8.08 24.49 -13.06
N SER A 30 8.78 25.61 -12.83
CA SER A 30 9.68 26.22 -13.82
C SER A 30 10.80 25.28 -14.28
N LYS A 31 11.42 24.54 -13.35
CA LYS A 31 12.47 23.56 -13.68
C LYS A 31 11.96 22.36 -14.48
N TYR A 32 10.72 21.94 -14.23
CA TYR A 32 10.08 20.87 -14.99
C TYR A 32 9.69 21.32 -16.40
N LEU A 33 9.08 22.51 -16.52
CA LEU A 33 8.81 23.15 -17.81
C LEU A 33 10.10 23.26 -18.65
N ALA A 34 11.21 23.65 -18.02
CA ALA A 34 12.51 23.70 -18.69
C ALA A 34 13.02 22.32 -19.13
N SER A 35 12.79 21.26 -18.35
CA SER A 35 13.22 19.91 -18.72
C SER A 35 12.34 19.30 -19.82
N GLU A 36 11.05 19.63 -19.87
CA GLU A 36 10.10 19.18 -20.90
C GLU A 36 9.82 20.25 -21.96
N ARG A 37 10.81 21.11 -22.25
CA ARG A 37 10.69 22.23 -23.21
C ARG A 37 10.04 21.82 -24.52
N ALA A 38 10.49 20.71 -25.11
CA ALA A 38 10.04 20.26 -26.43
C ALA A 38 8.51 20.04 -26.49
N TYR A 39 7.89 19.71 -25.36
CA TYR A 39 6.45 19.56 -25.26
C TYR A 39 5.74 20.89 -24.96
N PHE A 40 6.24 21.67 -24.00
CA PHE A 40 5.54 22.87 -23.52
C PHE A 40 5.71 24.09 -24.43
N GLU A 41 6.80 24.20 -25.19
CA GLU A 41 7.11 25.37 -26.02
C GLU A 41 6.02 25.67 -27.05
N GLN A 42 5.33 24.64 -27.56
CA GLN A 42 4.23 24.82 -28.52
C GLN A 42 2.97 25.47 -27.94
N PHE A 43 2.81 25.49 -26.61
CA PHE A 43 1.67 26.07 -25.92
C PHE A 43 1.95 27.49 -25.40
N VAL A 44 3.16 28.00 -25.62
CA VAL A 44 3.61 29.31 -25.16
C VAL A 44 3.72 30.25 -26.36
N ALA A 45 3.03 31.40 -26.29
CA ALA A 45 3.00 32.37 -27.40
C ALA A 45 4.26 33.25 -27.49
N GLU A 46 5.00 33.36 -26.40
CA GLU A 46 6.26 34.13 -26.31
C GLU A 46 7.49 33.20 -26.40
N PRO A 47 8.71 33.74 -26.64
CA PRO A 47 9.91 32.91 -26.59
C PRO A 47 10.05 32.18 -25.26
N PHE A 48 10.29 30.86 -25.30
CA PHE A 48 10.17 30.00 -24.13
C PHE A 48 11.08 30.42 -22.97
N GLU A 49 12.28 30.93 -23.26
CA GLU A 49 13.20 31.44 -22.24
C GLU A 49 12.64 32.68 -21.52
N GLN A 50 11.91 33.54 -22.22
CA GLN A 50 11.27 34.72 -21.62
C GLN A 50 10.11 34.29 -20.72
N PHE A 51 9.31 33.33 -21.19
CA PHE A 51 8.26 32.69 -20.39
C PHE A 51 8.80 32.05 -19.11
N LEU A 52 9.88 31.25 -19.19
CA LEU A 52 10.50 30.63 -18.02
C LEU A 52 11.04 31.69 -17.03
N GLY A 53 11.71 32.73 -17.54
CA GLY A 53 12.18 33.83 -16.71
C GLY A 53 11.06 34.67 -16.10
N ARG A 54 9.87 34.66 -16.70
CA ARG A 54 8.66 35.28 -16.17
C ARG A 54 8.05 34.42 -15.06
N ILE A 55 7.76 33.14 -15.33
CA ILE A 55 7.07 32.27 -14.36
C ILE A 55 7.89 32.00 -13.09
N GLN A 56 9.23 32.10 -13.18
CA GLN A 56 10.12 31.98 -12.01
C GLN A 56 9.99 33.17 -11.03
N ARG A 57 9.52 34.34 -11.48
CA ARG A 57 9.40 35.53 -10.63
C ARG A 57 8.25 35.40 -9.64
N GLN A 58 8.49 35.80 -8.39
CA GLN A 58 7.43 35.87 -7.39
C GLN A 58 6.36 36.89 -7.81
N GLY A 59 5.11 36.53 -7.60
CA GLY A 59 3.94 37.34 -7.98
C GLY A 59 3.57 37.28 -9.46
N GLU A 60 4.25 36.48 -10.27
CA GLU A 60 3.82 36.22 -11.64
C GLU A 60 2.66 35.23 -11.68
N TRP A 61 1.64 35.51 -12.49
CA TRP A 61 0.45 34.67 -12.59
C TRP A 61 0.78 33.39 -13.37
N GLY A 62 0.29 32.26 -12.86
CA GLY A 62 0.27 31.00 -13.59
C GLY A 62 -1.14 30.67 -14.06
N ASP A 63 -1.23 29.85 -15.09
CA ASP A 63 -2.45 29.47 -15.79
C ASP A 63 -2.35 27.99 -16.24
N ASP A 64 -3.07 27.63 -17.30
CA ASP A 64 -3.17 26.29 -17.86
C ASP A 64 -1.82 25.56 -18.06
N VAL A 65 -0.78 26.24 -18.54
CA VAL A 65 0.54 25.62 -18.80
C VAL A 65 1.19 25.16 -17.50
N GLU A 66 1.15 25.99 -16.46
CA GLU A 66 1.68 25.63 -15.15
C GLU A 66 0.83 24.56 -14.47
N ILE A 67 -0.50 24.62 -14.62
CA ILE A 67 -1.41 23.59 -14.09
C ILE A 67 -1.08 22.23 -14.70
N GLU A 68 -0.86 22.16 -16.01
CA GLU A 68 -0.50 20.92 -16.67
C GLU A 68 0.89 20.41 -16.26
N ALA A 69 1.89 21.28 -16.16
CA ALA A 69 3.19 20.87 -15.64
C ALA A 69 3.09 20.33 -14.20
N LEU A 70 2.28 20.97 -13.35
CA LEU A 70 2.06 20.52 -11.98
C LEU A 70 1.28 19.20 -11.91
N SER A 71 0.27 19.01 -12.77
CA SER A 71 -0.51 17.78 -12.84
C SER A 71 0.40 16.57 -13.15
N GLU A 72 1.37 16.74 -14.06
CA GLU A 72 2.37 15.72 -14.39
C GLU A 72 3.41 15.50 -13.28
N ILE A 73 3.91 16.57 -12.64
CA ILE A 73 4.90 16.46 -11.56
C ILE A 73 4.36 15.59 -10.42
N TYR A 74 3.16 15.91 -9.96
CA TYR A 74 2.51 15.20 -8.86
C TYR A 74 1.87 13.90 -9.30
N ASP A 75 1.65 13.75 -10.62
CA ASP A 75 0.90 12.66 -11.22
C ASP A 75 -0.47 12.57 -10.53
N CYS A 76 -1.21 13.67 -10.61
CA CYS A 76 -2.46 13.90 -9.90
C CYS A 76 -3.44 14.63 -10.80
N ARG A 77 -4.68 14.13 -10.89
CA ARG A 77 -5.77 14.81 -11.57
C ARG A 77 -6.05 16.17 -10.92
N VAL A 78 -6.20 17.21 -11.74
CA VAL A 78 -6.54 18.57 -11.28
C VAL A 78 -7.90 18.97 -11.82
N GLU A 79 -8.80 19.39 -10.94
CA GLU A 79 -10.16 19.83 -11.26
C GLU A 79 -10.31 21.33 -10.99
N ILE A 80 -10.72 22.08 -12.00
CA ILE A 80 -10.96 23.53 -11.91
C ILE A 80 -12.46 23.79 -11.94
N TYR A 81 -12.97 24.45 -10.89
CA TYR A 81 -14.37 24.84 -10.76
C TYR A 81 -14.55 26.35 -10.97
N ALA A 82 -15.67 26.75 -11.55
CA ALA A 82 -16.01 28.18 -11.69
C ALA A 82 -16.38 28.77 -10.33
N SER A 83 -16.08 30.06 -10.11
CA SER A 83 -16.54 30.74 -8.90
C SER A 83 -18.06 31.01 -8.89
N TYR A 84 -18.67 31.14 -10.07
CA TYR A 84 -20.08 31.50 -10.24
C TYR A 84 -21.01 30.29 -10.41
N SER A 85 -20.48 29.07 -10.43
CA SER A 85 -21.26 27.84 -10.55
C SER A 85 -20.53 26.64 -9.96
N ASP A 86 -21.28 25.67 -9.44
CA ASP A 86 -20.74 24.38 -8.97
C ASP A 86 -20.31 23.45 -10.13
N SER A 87 -20.20 23.99 -11.34
CA SER A 87 -19.82 23.24 -12.54
C SER A 87 -18.31 23.13 -12.65
N LEU A 88 -17.84 21.90 -12.89
CA LEU A 88 -16.48 21.63 -13.33
C LEU A 88 -16.23 22.34 -14.67
N MET A 89 -15.25 23.24 -14.69
CA MET A 89 -14.86 23.97 -15.90
C MET A 89 -13.85 23.18 -16.73
N ARG A 90 -12.86 22.58 -16.06
CA ARG A 90 -11.74 21.91 -16.72
C ARG A 90 -11.15 20.84 -15.82
N THR A 91 -10.65 19.79 -16.46
CA THR A 91 -9.85 18.74 -15.82
C THR A 91 -8.52 18.63 -16.53
N PHE A 92 -7.46 18.42 -15.76
CA PHE A 92 -6.12 18.10 -16.26
C PHE A 92 -5.70 16.74 -15.75
N HIS A 93 -4.85 16.05 -16.51
CA HIS A 93 -4.34 14.71 -16.19
C HIS A 93 -5.45 13.67 -15.92
N GLU A 94 -6.45 13.62 -16.81
CA GLU A 94 -7.68 12.83 -16.65
C GLU A 94 -7.47 11.33 -16.48
N ALA A 95 -6.36 10.78 -16.97
CA ALA A 95 -6.08 9.35 -16.94
C ALA A 95 -5.47 8.86 -15.61
N CYS A 96 -5.23 9.75 -14.64
CA CYS A 96 -4.55 9.41 -13.39
C CYS A 96 -5.51 9.35 -12.20
N ASP A 97 -6.02 8.14 -11.95
CA ASP A 97 -6.97 7.89 -10.85
C ASP A 97 -6.41 6.98 -9.74
N ALA A 98 -5.24 6.36 -9.91
CA ALA A 98 -4.79 5.27 -9.04
C ALA A 98 -3.89 5.69 -7.88
N LYS A 99 -3.17 6.82 -7.99
CA LYS A 99 -2.07 7.16 -7.06
C LYS A 99 -2.50 7.94 -5.82
N TRP A 100 -3.50 8.80 -5.96
CA TRP A 100 -3.91 9.72 -4.91
C TRP A 100 -5.36 9.47 -4.49
N PRO A 101 -5.69 9.62 -3.20
CA PRO A 101 -7.04 9.36 -2.69
C PRO A 101 -8.08 10.38 -3.20
N GLN A 102 -7.62 11.53 -3.71
CA GLN A 102 -8.46 12.59 -4.24
C GLN A 102 -7.68 13.46 -5.24
N PRO A 103 -8.38 14.09 -6.21
CA PRO A 103 -7.77 15.07 -7.10
C PRO A 103 -7.44 16.37 -6.36
N ILE A 104 -6.54 17.17 -6.95
CA ILE A 104 -6.36 18.57 -6.57
C ILE A 104 -7.57 19.35 -7.07
N ARG A 105 -8.24 20.11 -6.19
CA ARG A 105 -9.40 20.92 -6.57
C ARG A 105 -9.13 22.39 -6.37
N LEU A 106 -9.30 23.16 -7.43
CA LEU A 106 -9.15 24.60 -7.42
C LEU A 106 -10.44 25.28 -7.87
N GLN A 107 -10.69 26.47 -7.35
CA GLN A 107 -11.74 27.36 -7.84
C GLN A 107 -11.10 28.52 -8.57
N TYR A 108 -11.62 28.84 -9.76
CA TYR A 108 -11.20 29.97 -10.56
C TYR A 108 -12.19 31.13 -10.41
N GLU A 109 -11.70 32.25 -9.89
CA GLU A 109 -12.47 33.45 -9.53
C GLU A 109 -11.98 34.69 -10.28
N GLY A 110 -12.92 35.53 -10.72
CA GLY A 110 -12.65 36.90 -11.18
C GLY A 110 -11.70 37.01 -12.37
N HIS A 111 -11.56 35.94 -13.17
CA HIS A 111 -10.67 35.84 -14.33
C HIS A 111 -9.16 35.98 -14.02
N ALA A 112 -8.75 35.80 -12.77
CA ALA A 112 -7.34 35.96 -12.40
C ALA A 112 -6.93 35.27 -11.09
N HIS A 113 -7.86 34.68 -10.33
CA HIS A 113 -7.59 34.17 -9.00
C HIS A 113 -7.91 32.68 -8.88
N TYR A 114 -6.98 31.93 -8.29
CA TYR A 114 -7.21 30.55 -7.87
C TYR A 114 -7.32 30.45 -6.36
N ASN A 115 -8.32 29.71 -5.90
CA ASN A 115 -8.51 29.32 -4.52
C ASN A 115 -8.39 27.80 -4.37
N SER A 116 -7.83 27.35 -3.26
CA SER A 116 -7.83 25.94 -2.85
C SER A 116 -9.22 25.51 -2.40
N LEU A 117 -9.74 24.39 -2.91
CA LEU A 117 -11.04 23.85 -2.52
C LEU A 117 -10.89 22.65 -1.57
N ALA A 118 -11.30 22.87 -0.33
CA ALA A 118 -11.30 21.84 0.70
C ALA A 118 -12.52 20.91 0.60
N PRO A 119 -12.36 19.59 0.81
CA PRO A 119 -13.47 18.72 1.14
C PRO A 119 -14.18 19.20 2.42
N LYS A 120 -15.49 18.91 2.55
CA LYS A 120 -16.25 19.22 3.78
C LYS A 120 -15.68 18.55 5.03
N SER A 121 -14.94 17.45 4.87
CA SER A 121 -14.22 16.75 5.94
C SER A 121 -12.98 17.49 6.46
N GLY A 122 -12.63 18.65 5.86
CA GLY A 122 -11.41 19.40 6.15
C GLY A 122 -10.29 19.12 5.14
N LEU A 123 -9.38 20.09 4.95
CA LEU A 123 -8.18 19.92 4.14
C LEU A 123 -7.28 18.86 4.76
N MET A 124 -7.20 17.71 4.11
CA MET A 124 -6.11 16.76 4.32
C MET A 124 -5.11 16.96 3.19
N PRO A 125 -3.81 17.16 3.49
CA PRO A 125 -2.80 17.24 2.45
C PRO A 125 -2.86 15.97 1.61
N ILE A 126 -2.89 16.12 0.29
CA ILE A 126 -2.90 15.00 -0.65
C ILE A 126 -1.61 14.19 -0.51
N SER A 127 -0.48 14.88 -0.29
CA SER A 127 0.83 14.26 -0.10
C SER A 127 1.17 14.11 1.38
N LYS A 128 1.65 12.91 1.75
CA LYS A 128 2.32 12.67 3.04
C LYS A 128 3.84 12.89 2.99
N ARG A 129 4.38 13.21 1.80
CA ARG A 129 5.83 13.41 1.59
C ARG A 129 6.24 14.83 1.89
N PHE A 130 7.54 15.03 2.13
CA PHE A 130 8.08 16.36 2.36
C PHE A 130 8.09 17.19 1.06
N PRO A 131 7.81 18.50 1.14
CA PRO A 131 7.90 19.39 -0.02
C PRO A 131 9.27 19.30 -0.71
N GLY A 132 9.26 19.13 -2.03
CA GLY A 132 10.47 18.98 -2.84
C GLY A 132 10.81 17.54 -3.22
N GLU A 133 10.38 16.53 -2.46
CA GLU A 133 10.74 15.13 -2.75
C GLU A 133 10.10 14.62 -4.04
N ILE A 134 8.81 14.90 -4.24
CA ILE A 134 8.05 14.44 -5.42
C ILE A 134 8.53 15.22 -6.65
N GLU A 135 8.69 16.52 -6.49
CA GLU A 135 9.09 17.45 -7.52
C GLU A 135 10.49 17.15 -8.04
N ASP A 136 11.46 16.98 -7.14
CA ASP A 136 12.83 16.65 -7.52
C ASP A 136 12.91 15.27 -8.18
N ALA A 137 12.10 14.31 -7.73
CA ALA A 137 12.00 13.01 -8.40
C ALA A 137 11.38 13.11 -9.80
N ALA A 138 10.35 13.93 -9.99
CA ALA A 138 9.73 14.16 -11.30
C ALA A 138 10.71 14.81 -12.29
N ILE A 139 11.41 15.86 -11.87
CA ILE A 139 12.41 16.55 -12.71
C ILE A 139 13.57 15.61 -13.04
N ARG A 140 14.06 14.82 -12.10
CA ARG A 140 15.10 13.80 -12.37
C ARG A 140 14.64 12.78 -13.41
N ARG A 141 13.41 12.28 -13.28
CA ARG A 141 12.81 11.34 -14.25
C ARG A 141 12.71 11.97 -15.64
N SER A 142 12.17 13.18 -15.74
CA SER A 142 12.07 13.95 -16.98
C SER A 142 13.44 14.09 -17.68
N ARG A 143 14.44 14.61 -16.97
CA ARG A 143 15.79 14.78 -17.51
C ARG A 143 16.43 13.47 -17.95
N SER A 144 16.21 12.39 -17.20
CA SER A 144 16.75 11.07 -17.55
C SER A 144 16.12 10.55 -18.84
N ARG A 145 14.79 10.68 -19.00
CA ARG A 145 14.09 10.32 -20.24
C ARG A 145 14.61 11.13 -21.43
N ASN A 146 14.79 12.44 -21.25
CA ASN A 146 15.23 13.31 -22.34
C ASN A 146 16.70 13.06 -22.71
N ALA A 147 17.57 12.76 -21.74
CA ALA A 147 18.95 12.35 -22.03
C ALA A 147 19.03 11.02 -22.81
N VAL A 148 18.16 10.05 -22.50
CA VAL A 148 18.06 8.79 -23.26
C VAL A 148 17.58 9.07 -24.69
N SER A 149 16.52 9.88 -24.84
CA SER A 149 15.98 10.27 -26.15
C SER A 149 17.01 11.02 -27.01
N GLU A 150 17.77 11.94 -26.40
CA GLU A 150 18.86 12.67 -27.07
C GLU A 150 19.99 11.74 -27.48
N SER A 151 20.35 10.76 -26.64
CA SER A 151 21.38 9.76 -26.93
C SER A 151 20.97 8.89 -28.11
N ILE A 152 19.72 8.41 -28.13
CA ILE A 152 19.15 7.65 -29.25
C ILE A 152 19.14 8.52 -30.52
N SER A 153 18.67 9.75 -30.43
CA SER A 153 18.62 10.68 -31.56
C SER A 153 20.01 11.01 -32.11
N ALA A 154 21.01 11.15 -31.23
CA ALA A 154 22.41 11.38 -31.62
C ALA A 154 23.01 10.15 -32.30
N TYR A 155 22.72 8.95 -31.80
CA TYR A 155 23.11 7.69 -32.43
C TYR A 155 22.49 7.55 -33.81
N LEU A 156 21.18 7.77 -33.96
CA LEU A 156 20.50 7.74 -35.25
C LEU A 156 21.10 8.75 -36.24
N ARG A 157 21.35 10.01 -35.80
CA ARG A 157 22.04 11.00 -36.64
C ARG A 157 23.45 10.57 -37.04
N TRP A 158 24.16 9.85 -36.18
CA TRP A 158 25.49 9.32 -36.47
C TRP A 158 25.44 8.19 -37.50
N VAL A 159 24.52 7.23 -37.34
CA VAL A 159 24.29 6.13 -38.29
C VAL A 159 23.86 6.65 -39.66
N CYS A 160 22.98 7.66 -39.71
CA CYS A 160 22.44 8.21 -40.94
C CYS A 160 23.38 9.20 -41.67
N LYS A 161 24.58 9.49 -41.17
CA LYS A 161 25.57 10.28 -41.93
C LYS A 161 26.17 9.45 -43.06
N GLU A 162 26.21 10.01 -44.27
CA GLU A 162 26.71 9.35 -45.50
C GLU A 162 28.10 8.69 -45.33
N ASP A 163 28.99 9.28 -44.52
CA ASP A 163 30.35 8.76 -44.29
C ASP A 163 30.42 7.41 -43.56
N HIS A 164 29.37 7.02 -42.82
CA HIS A 164 29.30 5.73 -42.12
C HIS A 164 28.56 4.64 -42.91
N PHE A 165 27.82 5.02 -43.96
CA PHE A 165 27.31 4.09 -44.97
C PHE A 165 28.47 3.48 -45.77
N GLU A 166 29.51 4.28 -46.10
CA GLU A 166 30.70 3.78 -46.82
C GLU A 166 31.65 2.91 -45.98
N ALA A 167 31.68 3.10 -44.65
CA ALA A 167 32.52 2.28 -43.77
C ALA A 167 32.02 0.83 -43.63
N GLY A 168 30.72 0.60 -43.79
CA GLY A 168 30.11 -0.74 -43.86
C GLY A 168 30.22 -1.39 -45.25
N LEU A 169 30.40 -0.59 -46.29
CA LEU A 169 30.43 -1.01 -47.70
C LEU A 169 31.79 -1.55 -48.17
N ARG A 170 32.57 -2.20 -47.28
CA ARG A 170 33.70 -3.07 -47.67
C ARG A 170 33.40 -4.56 -47.55
N ARG A 171 32.13 -4.93 -47.39
CA ARG A 171 31.65 -6.28 -47.72
C ARG A 171 30.71 -6.15 -48.91
N GLU A 172 31.23 -6.46 -50.09
CA GLU A 172 30.44 -6.57 -51.32
C GLU A 172 29.27 -7.55 -51.08
N GLY A 173 28.02 -7.09 -51.27
CA GLY A 173 26.92 -8.00 -51.62
C GLY A 173 25.60 -7.99 -50.83
N ALA A 174 25.24 -7.01 -49.99
CA ALA A 174 23.95 -7.03 -49.29
C ALA A 174 23.33 -5.62 -49.07
N GLY A 175 22.94 -4.94 -50.14
CA GLY A 175 22.66 -3.49 -50.12
C GLY A 175 21.31 -3.01 -49.59
N GLU A 176 20.31 -3.87 -49.35
CA GLU A 176 18.97 -3.39 -48.94
C GLU A 176 18.26 -4.27 -47.89
N ALA A 177 18.60 -5.56 -47.80
CA ALA A 177 18.04 -6.45 -46.79
C ALA A 177 18.69 -6.19 -45.42
N ASP A 178 20.01 -6.02 -45.36
CA ASP A 178 20.76 -5.77 -44.11
C ASP A 178 20.36 -4.43 -43.47
N ALA A 179 20.12 -3.38 -44.26
CA ALA A 179 19.68 -2.08 -43.74
C ALA A 179 18.31 -2.18 -43.03
N LYS A 180 17.34 -2.88 -43.64
CA LYS A 180 16.01 -3.11 -43.04
C LYS A 180 16.06 -4.06 -41.84
N LEU A 181 16.93 -5.08 -41.88
CA LEU A 181 17.19 -5.97 -40.76
C LEU A 181 17.76 -5.19 -39.57
N THR A 182 18.72 -4.29 -39.80
CA THR A 182 19.29 -3.46 -38.73
C THR A 182 18.31 -2.41 -38.16
N GLU A 183 17.44 -1.82 -38.98
CA GLU A 183 16.41 -0.90 -38.48
C GLU A 183 15.38 -1.63 -37.61
N GLN A 184 14.95 -2.81 -38.05
CA GLN A 184 13.99 -3.62 -37.32
C GLN A 184 14.59 -4.16 -36.01
N GLU A 185 15.87 -4.55 -36.00
CA GLU A 185 16.61 -4.92 -34.80
C GLU A 185 16.76 -3.77 -33.80
N VAL A 186 17.02 -2.55 -34.27
CA VAL A 186 17.13 -1.36 -33.39
C VAL A 186 15.78 -0.99 -32.78
N VAL A 187 14.70 -1.05 -33.56
CA VAL A 187 13.34 -0.82 -33.04
C VAL A 187 12.97 -1.90 -32.04
N ASP A 188 13.20 -3.18 -32.34
CA ASP A 188 12.93 -4.29 -31.43
C ASP A 188 13.74 -4.19 -30.15
N GLU A 189 15.01 -3.78 -30.22
CA GLU A 189 15.86 -3.57 -29.05
C GLU A 189 15.35 -2.38 -28.19
N SER A 190 14.90 -1.30 -28.81
CA SER A 190 14.31 -0.15 -28.10
C SER A 190 13.00 -0.51 -27.39
N VAL A 191 12.16 -1.34 -28.03
CA VAL A 191 10.92 -1.86 -27.47
C VAL A 191 11.23 -2.86 -26.36
N ARG A 192 12.25 -3.71 -26.52
CA ARG A 192 12.71 -4.68 -25.52
C ARG A 192 13.23 -3.97 -24.26
N LEU A 193 14.06 -2.95 -24.42
CA LEU A 193 14.60 -2.16 -23.30
C LEU A 193 13.49 -1.38 -22.58
N SER A 194 12.58 -0.75 -23.33
CA SER A 194 11.41 -0.07 -22.75
C SER A 194 10.50 -1.06 -21.98
N ARG A 195 10.31 -2.27 -22.52
CA ARG A 195 9.55 -3.34 -21.86
C ARG A 195 10.25 -3.84 -20.59
N LEU A 196 11.57 -4.00 -20.61
CA LEU A 196 12.34 -4.38 -19.42
C LEU A 196 12.29 -3.31 -18.33
N GLU A 197 12.42 -2.04 -18.70
CA GLU A 197 12.24 -0.94 -17.74
C GLU A 197 10.84 -0.90 -17.16
N PHE A 198 9.81 -1.15 -17.97
CA PHE A 198 8.43 -1.23 -17.51
C PHE A 198 8.23 -2.40 -16.55
N MET A 199 8.78 -3.58 -16.87
CA MET A 199 8.72 -4.76 -16.01
C MET A 199 9.44 -4.53 -14.69
N HIS A 200 10.65 -4.00 -14.70
CA HIS A 200 11.39 -3.68 -13.48
C HIS A 200 10.69 -2.64 -12.62
N LYS A 201 10.12 -1.59 -13.23
CA LYS A 201 9.29 -0.62 -12.49
C LYS A 201 8.06 -1.29 -11.89
N SER A 202 7.40 -2.20 -12.62
CA SER A 202 6.24 -2.93 -12.11
C SER A 202 6.60 -3.88 -10.97
N GLU A 203 7.76 -4.52 -11.03
CA GLU A 203 8.29 -5.38 -9.96
C GLU A 203 8.68 -4.55 -8.73
N GLU A 204 9.37 -3.43 -8.91
CA GLU A 204 9.76 -2.56 -7.79
C GLU A 204 8.53 -1.95 -7.08
N GLU A 205 7.52 -1.53 -7.84
CA GLU A 205 6.26 -1.02 -7.28
C GLU A 205 5.43 -2.14 -6.62
N MET A 206 5.44 -3.35 -7.19
CA MET A 206 4.82 -4.54 -6.59
C MET A 206 5.52 -4.95 -5.29
N ASP A 207 6.84 -4.93 -5.24
CA ASP A 207 7.63 -5.22 -4.04
C ASP A 207 7.38 -4.20 -2.94
N LYS A 208 7.30 -2.91 -3.28
CA LYS A 208 6.90 -1.85 -2.33
C LYS A 208 5.48 -2.08 -1.81
N THR A 209 4.55 -2.46 -2.69
CA THR A 209 3.17 -2.74 -2.31
C THR A 209 3.11 -3.94 -1.37
N LEU A 210 3.83 -5.01 -1.69
CA LEU A 210 3.91 -6.22 -0.87
C LEU A 210 4.55 -5.93 0.50
N ALA A 211 5.59 -5.11 0.55
CA ALA A 211 6.24 -4.69 1.78
C ALA A 211 5.31 -3.85 2.67
N ASN A 212 4.55 -2.92 2.08
CA ASN A 212 3.57 -2.12 2.80
C ASN A 212 2.43 -2.99 3.34
N SER A 213 1.85 -3.87 2.52
CA SER A 213 0.81 -4.81 2.96
C SER A 213 1.30 -5.74 4.07
N ARG A 214 2.56 -6.21 4.00
CA ARG A 214 3.18 -7.01 5.06
C ARG A 214 3.33 -6.22 6.36
N ALA A 215 3.80 -4.98 6.29
CA ALA A 215 3.95 -4.13 7.48
C ALA A 215 2.59 -3.81 8.13
N GLU A 216 1.55 -3.59 7.33
CA GLU A 216 0.19 -3.41 7.83
C GLU A 216 -0.36 -4.66 8.51
N TRP A 217 -0.15 -5.84 7.91
CA TRP A 217 -0.53 -7.11 8.52
C TRP A 217 0.20 -7.36 9.84
N GLU A 218 1.52 -7.15 9.90
CA GLU A 218 2.31 -7.30 11.13
C GLU A 218 1.85 -6.34 12.24
N LYS A 219 1.42 -5.12 11.87
CA LYS A 219 0.85 -4.15 12.82
C LYS A 219 -0.53 -4.61 13.32
N SER A 220 -1.36 -5.16 12.45
CA SER A 220 -2.67 -5.70 12.80
C SER A 220 -2.54 -6.92 13.73
N GLU A 221 -1.63 -7.85 13.42
CA GLU A 221 -1.35 -9.02 14.26
C GLU A 221 -0.80 -8.63 15.63
N ARG A 222 0.11 -7.65 15.69
CA ARG A 222 0.62 -7.14 16.97
C ARG A 222 -0.50 -6.56 17.82
N LYS A 223 -1.40 -5.78 17.21
CA LYS A 223 -2.57 -5.23 17.91
C LYS A 223 -3.50 -6.33 18.41
N ARG A 224 -3.74 -7.37 17.61
CA ARG A 224 -4.55 -8.53 18.00
C ARG A 224 -3.93 -9.28 19.17
N MET A 225 -2.62 -9.54 19.14
CA MET A 225 -1.92 -10.15 20.28
C MET A 225 -2.01 -9.29 21.54
N ASP A 226 -1.85 -7.97 21.42
CA ASP A 226 -1.98 -7.06 22.56
C ASP A 226 -3.41 -7.10 23.14
N GLU A 227 -4.44 -7.16 22.29
CA GLU A 227 -5.85 -7.32 22.70
C GLU A 227 -6.10 -8.68 23.36
N GLU A 228 -5.56 -9.78 22.82
CA GLU A 228 -5.65 -11.13 23.40
C GLU A 228 -4.96 -11.22 24.76
N VAL A 229 -3.80 -10.57 24.94
CA VAL A 229 -3.10 -10.49 26.23
C VAL A 229 -3.93 -9.72 27.25
N VAL A 230 -4.54 -8.60 26.84
CA VAL A 230 -5.42 -7.82 27.72
C VAL A 230 -6.63 -8.64 28.14
N ASP A 231 -7.25 -9.39 27.22
CA ASP A 231 -8.39 -10.26 27.53
C ASP A 231 -7.99 -11.41 28.47
N ALA A 232 -6.84 -12.03 28.26
CA ALA A 232 -6.32 -13.07 29.15
C ALA A 232 -6.06 -12.55 30.58
N ILE A 233 -5.51 -11.33 30.73
CA ILE A 233 -5.32 -10.69 32.04
C ILE A 233 -6.67 -10.44 32.71
N LEU A 234 -7.66 -9.95 31.97
CA LEU A 234 -9.01 -9.73 32.48
C LEU A 234 -9.64 -11.05 32.94
N GLN A 235 -9.58 -12.10 32.13
CA GLN A 235 -10.12 -13.42 32.48
C GLN A 235 -9.43 -14.01 33.72
N GLN A 236 -8.11 -13.87 33.84
CA GLN A 236 -7.38 -14.31 35.03
C GLN A 236 -7.83 -13.54 36.28
N SER A 237 -8.03 -12.22 36.18
CA SER A 237 -8.50 -11.40 37.31
C SER A 237 -9.91 -11.79 37.78
N VAL A 238 -10.80 -12.16 36.84
CA VAL A 238 -12.16 -12.64 37.15
C VAL A 238 -12.10 -13.99 37.88
N LEU A 239 -11.30 -14.94 37.38
CA LEU A 239 -11.12 -16.26 38.00
C LEU A 239 -10.54 -16.14 39.41
N GLU A 240 -9.57 -15.25 39.63
CA GLU A 240 -8.99 -15.01 40.95
C GLU A 240 -10.03 -14.45 41.93
N GLU A 241 -10.94 -13.59 41.47
CA GLU A 241 -12.00 -13.04 42.30
C GLU A 241 -13.09 -14.08 42.63
N GLU A 242 -13.48 -14.91 41.67
CA GLU A 242 -14.39 -16.03 41.91
C GLU A 242 -13.83 -17.03 42.92
N GLN A 243 -12.52 -17.34 42.83
CA GLN A 243 -11.84 -18.20 43.80
C GLN A 243 -11.84 -17.60 45.22
N LYS A 244 -11.65 -16.27 45.35
CA LYS A 244 -11.76 -15.60 46.66
C LYS A 244 -13.17 -15.70 47.22
N GLN A 245 -14.20 -15.49 46.40
CA GLN A 245 -15.60 -15.59 46.82
C GLN A 245 -15.94 -17.01 47.29
N LEU A 246 -15.51 -18.04 46.55
CA LEU A 246 -15.64 -19.43 46.96
C LEU A 246 -14.93 -19.73 48.29
N MET A 247 -13.71 -19.22 48.47
CA MET A 247 -12.97 -19.37 49.73
C MET A 247 -13.68 -18.71 50.91
N ILE A 248 -14.27 -17.53 50.71
CA ILE A 248 -15.07 -16.83 51.73
C ILE A 248 -16.31 -17.66 52.08
N ALA A 249 -17.08 -18.09 51.08
CA ALA A 249 -18.30 -18.89 51.30
C ALA A 249 -18.00 -20.24 51.99
N MET A 250 -16.89 -20.91 51.62
CA MET A 250 -16.46 -22.14 52.30
C MET A 250 -16.06 -21.87 53.77
N LYS A 251 -15.45 -20.72 54.05
CA LYS A 251 -15.10 -20.33 55.42
C LYS A 251 -16.34 -20.01 56.25
N GLU A 252 -17.29 -19.25 55.69
CA GLU A 252 -18.57 -18.96 56.35
C GLU A 252 -19.37 -20.24 56.64
N SER A 253 -19.47 -21.14 55.65
CA SER A 253 -20.13 -22.45 55.85
C SER A 253 -19.43 -23.29 56.92
N LYS A 254 -18.09 -23.29 56.95
CA LYS A 254 -17.29 -23.95 58.00
C LYS A 254 -17.57 -23.33 59.37
N ASP A 255 -17.60 -22.00 59.47
CA ASP A 255 -17.85 -21.28 60.71
C ASP A 255 -19.29 -21.50 61.20
N ASP A 256 -20.28 -21.56 60.29
CA ASP A 256 -21.69 -21.88 60.59
C ASP A 256 -21.87 -23.31 61.10
N VAL A 257 -21.16 -24.28 60.51
CA VAL A 257 -21.16 -25.68 60.98
C VAL A 257 -20.52 -25.77 62.36
N ILE A 258 -19.41 -25.08 62.59
CA ILE A 258 -18.74 -25.01 63.90
C ILE A 258 -19.64 -24.32 64.94
N HIS A 259 -20.38 -23.28 64.54
CA HIS A 259 -21.28 -22.54 65.43
C HIS A 259 -22.53 -23.35 65.82
N ASN A 260 -23.13 -24.07 64.87
CA ASN A 260 -24.32 -24.89 65.10
C ASN A 260 -24.03 -26.27 65.72
N LYS A 261 -22.80 -26.79 65.55
CA LYS A 261 -22.35 -28.09 66.11
C LYS A 261 -20.90 -28.02 66.62
N PRO A 262 -20.68 -27.48 67.83
CA PRO A 262 -19.34 -27.23 68.37
C PRO A 262 -18.49 -28.49 68.55
N GLU A 263 -19.09 -29.69 68.64
CA GLU A 263 -18.38 -30.96 68.73
C GLU A 263 -17.53 -31.31 67.48
N PHE A 264 -17.78 -30.69 66.32
CA PHE A 264 -17.03 -30.92 65.07
C PHE A 264 -15.83 -29.97 64.86
N ALA A 265 -15.62 -28.99 65.75
CA ALA A 265 -14.55 -27.99 65.62
C ALA A 265 -13.14 -28.62 65.55
N ALA A 266 -12.92 -29.72 66.29
CA ALA A 266 -11.65 -30.45 66.29
C ALA A 266 -11.33 -31.14 64.96
N LEU A 267 -12.35 -31.59 64.22
CA LEU A 267 -12.19 -32.32 62.94
C LEU A 267 -11.70 -31.40 61.81
N TYR A 268 -12.15 -30.14 61.83
CA TYR A 268 -11.87 -29.14 60.80
C TYR A 268 -10.59 -28.33 61.03
N GLY A 269 -9.96 -28.46 62.19
CA GLY A 269 -8.71 -27.79 62.57
C GLY A 269 -7.43 -28.55 62.20
N MET A 270 -7.53 -29.81 61.74
CA MET A 270 -6.38 -30.69 61.50
C MET A 270 -5.83 -30.71 60.06
N VAL A 271 -6.45 -30.04 59.08
CA VAL A 271 -6.07 -30.16 57.66
C VAL A 271 -5.12 -29.04 57.18
N ALA A 272 -4.63 -28.16 58.05
CA ALA A 272 -3.61 -27.17 57.70
C ALA A 272 -2.22 -27.57 58.20
N ASN A 273 -1.43 -28.25 57.34
CA ASN A 273 0.01 -28.04 57.05
C ASN A 273 0.79 -29.33 56.71
N GLY A 274 1.12 -29.47 55.41
CA GLY A 274 2.44 -29.78 54.86
C GLY A 274 3.14 -31.13 55.15
N ALA A 275 3.30 -31.96 54.11
CA ALA A 275 4.47 -32.83 53.93
C ALA A 275 4.66 -33.26 52.45
N VAL A 276 5.94 -33.47 52.10
CA VAL A 276 6.55 -33.66 50.78
C VAL A 276 6.40 -35.09 50.23
N VAL A 277 6.45 -35.19 48.88
CA VAL A 277 6.39 -36.34 47.92
C VAL A 277 7.18 -37.62 48.34
N PRO A 278 6.82 -38.83 47.85
CA PRO A 278 7.53 -39.37 46.68
C PRO A 278 6.72 -40.26 45.70
N SER A 279 7.28 -40.40 44.50
CA SER A 279 6.96 -41.25 43.36
C SER A 279 6.91 -42.77 43.62
N ALA A 280 6.00 -43.49 42.93
CA ALA A 280 6.28 -44.59 41.97
C ALA A 280 5.17 -45.67 41.88
N SER A 281 4.65 -45.86 40.66
CA SER A 281 4.24 -47.11 39.97
C SER A 281 3.52 -48.25 40.72
N SER A 282 2.33 -48.63 40.24
CA SER A 282 2.09 -49.96 39.65
C SER A 282 0.74 -50.06 38.93
N SER A 283 0.81 -50.62 37.74
CA SER A 283 -0.21 -51.04 36.77
C SER A 283 -1.34 -51.95 37.29
N SER A 284 -2.55 -51.78 36.75
CA SER A 284 -3.36 -52.87 36.14
C SER A 284 -4.57 -52.28 35.42
N GLY A 285 -4.76 -52.65 34.15
CA GLY A 285 -5.70 -52.01 33.22
C GLY A 285 -7.17 -52.35 33.44
N ASN A 286 -8.02 -51.50 32.86
CA ASN A 286 -8.88 -51.89 31.75
C ASN A 286 -9.47 -50.64 31.09
N GLU A 287 -9.42 -50.65 29.76
CA GLU A 287 -10.20 -49.80 28.87
C GLU A 287 -11.68 -49.89 29.25
N GLN A 288 -12.33 -48.74 29.45
CA GLN A 288 -13.60 -48.37 28.78
C GLN A 288 -14.16 -47.06 29.35
N ASP A 289 -14.43 -46.16 28.42
CA ASP A 289 -15.50 -45.17 28.41
C ASP A 289 -15.65 -44.21 29.59
N LEU A 290 -15.26 -42.96 29.33
CA LEU A 290 -16.14 -41.79 29.44
C LEU A 290 -15.49 -40.67 28.61
N ARG A 291 -15.69 -40.72 27.29
CA ARG A 291 -15.35 -39.61 26.39
C ARG A 291 -16.41 -38.53 26.54
N ASP A 292 -15.92 -37.37 26.95
CA ASP A 292 -16.60 -36.09 26.98
C ASP A 292 -17.19 -35.75 25.60
N SER A 293 -18.52 -35.66 25.52
CA SER A 293 -19.26 -35.27 24.33
C SER A 293 -19.30 -33.74 24.21
N ARG A 294 -18.33 -33.18 23.48
CA ARG A 294 -18.50 -31.92 22.74
C ARG A 294 -18.05 -32.14 21.31
N GLU A 295 -18.93 -32.78 20.55
CA GLU A 295 -18.78 -33.14 19.16
C GLU A 295 -18.95 -31.86 18.31
N PHE A 296 -17.85 -31.28 17.82
CA PHE A 296 -17.90 -30.34 16.70
C PHE A 296 -18.27 -31.16 15.46
N GLN A 297 -19.57 -31.21 15.15
CA GLN A 297 -20.08 -32.03 14.05
C GLN A 297 -19.75 -31.37 12.71
N TYR A 298 -18.62 -31.75 12.12
CA TYR A 298 -18.27 -31.37 10.75
C TYR A 298 -19.20 -32.05 9.73
N PRO A 299 -19.39 -31.50 8.53
CA PRO A 299 -20.21 -32.14 7.49
C PRO A 299 -19.66 -33.50 7.07
N GLU A 300 -20.53 -34.37 6.54
CA GLU A 300 -20.18 -35.71 6.03
C GLU A 300 -19.04 -35.70 4.99
N SER A 301 -18.86 -34.59 4.26
CA SER A 301 -17.74 -34.43 3.32
C SER A 301 -16.37 -34.50 4.00
N VAL A 302 -16.23 -33.96 5.21
CA VAL A 302 -14.99 -33.97 6.00
C VAL A 302 -14.72 -35.38 6.54
N TYR A 303 -15.76 -36.04 7.06
CA TYR A 303 -15.66 -37.42 7.55
C TYR A 303 -15.39 -38.40 6.41
N GLY A 304 -15.97 -38.18 5.23
CA GLY A 304 -15.73 -38.96 4.03
C GLY A 304 -14.25 -38.96 3.63
N VAL A 305 -13.61 -37.80 3.56
CA VAL A 305 -12.18 -37.72 3.23
C VAL A 305 -11.29 -38.22 4.38
N MET A 306 -11.66 -37.97 5.64
CA MET A 306 -10.97 -38.55 6.80
C MET A 306 -10.97 -40.07 6.77
N SER A 307 -12.09 -40.70 6.38
CA SER A 307 -12.21 -42.16 6.26
C SER A 307 -11.29 -42.77 5.19
N MET A 308 -10.81 -41.95 4.23
CA MET A 308 -9.81 -42.35 3.23
C MET A 308 -8.37 -42.31 3.76
N GLY A 309 -8.18 -42.00 5.05
CA GLY A 309 -6.89 -42.05 5.74
C GLY A 309 -6.13 -40.72 5.79
N PHE A 310 -6.80 -39.61 5.51
CA PHE A 310 -6.22 -38.27 5.64
C PHE A 310 -6.38 -37.72 7.07
N PRO A 311 -5.39 -36.99 7.62
CA PRO A 311 -5.49 -36.42 8.97
C PRO A 311 -6.65 -35.41 9.08
N LEU A 312 -7.44 -35.51 10.15
CA LEU A 312 -8.62 -34.67 10.40
C LEU A 312 -8.30 -33.16 10.32
N GLU A 313 -7.17 -32.74 10.89
CA GLU A 313 -6.72 -31.33 10.86
C GLU A 313 -6.57 -30.80 9.43
N LYS A 314 -6.10 -31.65 8.51
CA LYS A 314 -5.95 -31.29 7.08
C LYS A 314 -7.29 -31.27 6.36
N CYS A 315 -8.20 -32.18 6.68
CA CYS A 315 -9.56 -32.15 6.16
C CYS A 315 -10.32 -30.89 6.60
N ILE A 316 -10.15 -30.46 7.85
CA ILE A 316 -10.75 -29.22 8.39
C ILE A 316 -10.14 -27.99 7.70
N GLN A 317 -8.82 -27.95 7.55
CA GLN A 317 -8.13 -26.86 6.84
C GLN A 317 -8.62 -26.74 5.39
N ALA A 318 -8.76 -27.87 4.70
CA ALA A 318 -9.28 -27.92 3.34
C ALA A 318 -10.74 -27.48 3.26
N TYR A 319 -11.57 -27.89 4.23
CA TYR A 319 -12.97 -27.48 4.33
C TYR A 319 -13.12 -25.97 4.48
N HIS A 320 -12.28 -25.31 5.30
CA HIS A 320 -12.31 -23.85 5.43
C HIS A 320 -11.91 -23.10 4.15
N LEU A 321 -11.16 -23.75 3.25
CA LEU A 321 -10.70 -23.15 2.00
C LEU A 321 -11.65 -23.40 0.82
N VAL A 322 -12.20 -24.61 0.72
CA VAL A 322 -12.98 -25.04 -0.45
C VAL A 322 -14.48 -25.18 -0.14
N GLY A 323 -14.85 -25.06 1.13
CA GLY A 323 -16.22 -25.24 1.61
C GLY A 323 -16.63 -26.72 1.67
N ASP A 324 -17.95 -26.97 1.74
CA ASP A 324 -18.54 -28.30 1.79
C ASP A 324 -18.52 -29.00 0.42
N ASN A 325 -17.33 -29.32 -0.06
CA ASN A 325 -17.09 -29.99 -1.34
C ASN A 325 -16.07 -31.14 -1.17
N PRO A 326 -16.51 -32.42 -1.15
CA PRO A 326 -15.64 -33.55 -0.86
C PRO A 326 -14.51 -33.74 -1.88
N GLU A 327 -14.75 -33.46 -3.17
CA GLU A 327 -13.73 -33.56 -4.22
C GLU A 327 -12.64 -32.50 -4.04
N GLY A 328 -13.05 -31.28 -3.70
CA GLY A 328 -12.13 -30.18 -3.41
C GLY A 328 -11.29 -30.39 -2.15
N ILE A 329 -11.91 -30.92 -1.09
CA ILE A 329 -11.24 -31.30 0.16
C ILE A 329 -10.22 -32.41 -0.10
N LEU A 330 -10.60 -33.44 -0.86
CA LEU A 330 -9.72 -34.55 -1.23
C LEU A 330 -8.55 -34.06 -2.08
N GLN A 331 -8.80 -33.24 -3.10
CA GLN A 331 -7.76 -32.70 -3.98
C GLN A 331 -6.74 -31.88 -3.20
N TYR A 332 -7.19 -31.02 -2.29
CA TYR A 332 -6.31 -30.25 -1.43
C TYR A 332 -5.45 -31.17 -0.54
N CYS A 333 -6.07 -32.17 0.09
CA CYS A 333 -5.36 -33.12 0.96
C CYS A 333 -4.32 -33.95 0.20
N CYS A 334 -4.64 -34.42 -1.01
CA CYS A 334 -3.69 -35.13 -1.88
C CYS A 334 -2.49 -34.23 -2.26
N GLN A 335 -2.76 -32.98 -2.63
CA GLN A 335 -1.70 -32.02 -3.02
C GLN A 335 -0.78 -31.63 -1.85
N THR A 336 -1.32 -31.48 -0.64
CA THR A 336 -0.52 -31.07 0.52
C THR A 336 0.23 -32.21 1.20
N ILE A 337 -0.31 -33.42 1.18
CA ILE A 337 0.29 -34.58 1.88
C ILE A 337 1.16 -35.41 0.93
N GLY A 338 1.09 -35.17 -0.39
CA GLY A 338 1.99 -35.78 -1.37
C GLY A 338 1.89 -37.30 -1.40
N ARG A 339 0.68 -37.83 -1.53
CA ARG A 339 0.44 -39.25 -1.81
C ARG A 339 0.13 -39.49 -3.27
#